data_AF-A0A9E5E2B0-F1
#
_entry.id   AF-A0A9E5E2B0-F1
#
_cell.length_a   1.000
_cell.length_b   1.000
_cell.length_c   1.000
_cell.angle_alpha   90.00
_cell.angle_beta   90.00
_cell.angle_gamma   90.00
#
_symmetry.space_group_name_H-M   'P 1'
#
loop_
_entity.id
_entity.type
_entity.pdbx_description
1 polymer ?
#
loop_
_entity_poly.entity_id
_entity_poly.type
_entity_poly.pdbx_seq_one_letter_code
_entity_poly.pdbx_strand_id
1 'polypeptide(L)'
;MVRVAGCVQVALKLTTPMKQILSLIACFTTITAFAADAPKGGAFLTPETAGADFQVQGEYAGEKLAVQVIALGGGKFRAVFLHGGLPGAGWDKSPKVEIDGATTDGKTTFGKTENGWSGGIAGEVFSGKTDKGESFQLKKTFRKSPATGAKPPAGAVVLFDGTSADNFSPGKLTADGFLAEGANSKRRFQSQKLHIEFLLPFQPTARGQGRANSGCYLQGRYEVQVLDSFGLKGENNECGGIYTIAVPSVNMCLPPLAWQTYDIDFTAAKFDATGNKTDDARITVLHNGVKIHDNLKLPKTTTAAPLKEGPEPGFLHLQNHGNPIRFRNIWVVEN
;
A
#
# COMPACT_ATOMS: atom_id res chain seq x y z
N MET A 1 -23.49 -64.73 -41.50
CA MET A 1 -23.60 -66.20 -41.42
C MET A 1 -23.19 -66.63 -40.02
N VAL A 2 -23.97 -67.48 -39.33
CA VAL A 2 -23.57 -68.24 -38.10
C VAL A 2 -23.30 -67.35 -36.84
N ARG A 3 -23.89 -67.51 -35.64
CA ARG A 3 -24.84 -68.44 -34.97
C ARG A 3 -25.59 -67.65 -33.84
N VAL A 4 -26.87 -67.86 -33.48
CA VAL A 4 -27.47 -68.92 -32.59
C VAL A 4 -26.85 -68.87 -31.15
N ALA A 5 -27.52 -68.87 -29.98
CA ALA A 5 -28.92 -68.77 -29.49
C ALA A 5 -28.87 -68.16 -28.04
N GLY A 6 -29.84 -68.20 -27.11
CA GLY A 6 -31.20 -68.80 -26.96
C GLY A 6 -31.73 -68.68 -25.50
N CYS A 7 -32.96 -69.17 -25.23
CA CYS A 7 -33.67 -69.20 -23.92
C CYS A 7 -34.07 -67.83 -23.30
N VAL A 8 -35.28 -67.52 -22.79
CA VAL A 8 -36.34 -68.27 -22.03
C VAL A 8 -35.85 -68.55 -20.59
N GLN A 9 -36.51 -68.16 -19.47
CA GLN A 9 -37.94 -68.20 -19.13
C GLN A 9 -38.32 -67.35 -17.89
N VAL A 10 -39.58 -66.87 -17.84
CA VAL A 10 -40.46 -66.64 -16.66
C VAL A 10 -40.12 -65.58 -15.58
N ALA A 11 -41.20 -65.03 -15.00
CA ALA A 11 -41.27 -63.87 -14.12
C ALA A 11 -41.43 -64.21 -12.62
N LEU A 12 -41.25 -63.19 -11.76
CA LEU A 12 -42.04 -63.06 -10.53
C LEU A 12 -42.31 -61.58 -10.20
N LYS A 13 -43.54 -61.26 -9.76
CA LYS A 13 -43.97 -59.92 -9.30
C LYS A 13 -44.01 -59.88 -7.77
N LEU A 14 -43.62 -58.75 -7.17
CA LEU A 14 -44.13 -58.16 -5.91
C LEU A 14 -43.65 -56.68 -5.88
N THR A 15 -44.48 -55.63 -5.97
CA THR A 15 -45.21 -54.93 -4.86
C THR A 15 -44.32 -54.69 -3.63
N THR A 16 -44.08 -53.47 -3.10
CA THR A 16 -44.89 -52.21 -3.03
C THR A 16 -43.93 -51.00 -2.74
N PRO A 17 -44.35 -49.71 -2.63
CA PRO A 17 -43.45 -48.56 -2.78
C PRO A 17 -42.59 -48.21 -1.55
N MET A 18 -41.37 -47.72 -1.80
CA MET A 18 -40.46 -47.17 -0.80
C MET A 18 -40.70 -45.66 -0.59
N LYS A 19 -40.92 -45.25 0.67
CA LYS A 19 -41.00 -43.84 1.06
C LYS A 19 -39.65 -43.15 0.82
N GLN A 20 -39.65 -42.00 0.14
CA GLN A 20 -38.45 -41.15 0.07
C GLN A 20 -38.18 -40.54 1.44
N ILE A 21 -37.08 -40.95 2.07
CA ILE A 21 -36.50 -40.26 3.23
C ILE A 21 -35.51 -39.24 2.67
N LEU A 22 -35.84 -37.96 2.81
CA LEU A 22 -34.97 -36.86 2.38
C LEU A 22 -33.91 -36.60 3.47
N SER A 23 -32.80 -37.34 3.42
CA SER A 23 -31.68 -37.14 4.35
C SER A 23 -30.95 -35.83 4.06
N LEU A 24 -31.18 -34.83 4.92
CA LEU A 24 -30.47 -33.55 4.87
C LEU A 24 -29.03 -33.74 5.34
N ILE A 25 -28.08 -33.92 4.42
CA ILE A 25 -26.64 -33.97 4.73
C ILE A 25 -26.17 -32.53 4.98
N ALA A 26 -26.20 -32.11 6.24
CA ALA A 26 -25.57 -30.87 6.68
C ALA A 26 -24.04 -31.05 6.65
N CYS A 27 -23.43 -30.74 5.51
CA CYS A 27 -21.98 -30.76 5.34
C CYS A 27 -21.35 -29.57 6.10
N PHE A 28 -21.05 -29.78 7.38
CA PHE A 28 -20.22 -28.87 8.16
C PHE A 28 -18.78 -28.92 7.63
N THR A 29 -18.48 -28.16 6.59
CA THR A 29 -17.11 -27.85 6.20
C THR A 29 -16.51 -26.95 7.28
N THR A 30 -15.83 -27.55 8.26
CA THR A 30 -14.93 -26.83 9.15
C THR A 30 -13.85 -26.18 8.32
N ILE A 31 -13.96 -24.87 8.06
CA ILE A 31 -12.89 -24.07 7.48
C ILE A 31 -11.81 -23.94 8.57
N THR A 32 -10.93 -24.94 8.66
CA THR A 32 -9.64 -24.77 9.30
C THR A 32 -8.86 -23.78 8.46
N ALA A 33 -8.88 -22.51 8.89
CA ALA A 33 -8.00 -21.50 8.32
C ALA A 33 -6.56 -21.92 8.60
N PHE A 34 -5.92 -22.57 7.63
CA PHE A 34 -4.49 -22.78 7.63
C PHE A 34 -3.87 -21.39 7.65
N ALA A 35 -3.27 -21.02 8.78
CA ALA A 35 -2.37 -19.88 8.83
C ALA A 35 -1.22 -20.21 7.86
N ALA A 36 -1.21 -19.55 6.70
CA ALA A 36 -0.11 -19.67 5.77
C ALA A 36 1.15 -19.16 6.50
N ASP A 37 2.19 -20.01 6.58
CA ASP A 37 3.46 -19.61 7.17
C ASP A 37 3.94 -18.31 6.52
N ALA A 38 4.25 -17.32 7.34
CA ALA A 38 4.65 -16.01 6.86
C ALA A 38 5.88 -16.16 5.93
N PRO A 39 5.89 -15.53 4.74
CA PRO A 39 7.05 -15.56 3.86
C PRO A 39 8.32 -15.12 4.59
N LYS A 40 9.48 -15.68 4.22
CA LYS A 40 10.79 -15.31 4.79
C LYS A 40 10.92 -13.77 4.84
N GLY A 41 11.00 -13.21 6.04
CA GLY A 41 11.04 -11.76 6.27
C GLY A 41 9.76 -11.14 6.86
N GLY A 42 8.69 -11.91 7.09
CA GLY A 42 7.47 -11.42 7.76
C GLY A 42 6.67 -10.40 6.94
N ALA A 43 6.78 -10.47 5.62
CA ALA A 43 6.10 -9.60 4.67
C ALA A 43 4.92 -10.34 4.02
N PHE A 44 3.72 -9.79 4.18
CA PHE A 44 2.50 -10.27 3.54
C PHE A 44 2.15 -9.39 2.35
N LEU A 45 1.67 -9.98 1.26
CA LEU A 45 1.37 -9.28 0.00
C LEU A 45 -0.13 -9.25 -0.33
N THR A 46 -0.95 -9.99 0.42
CA THR A 46 -2.38 -10.15 0.18
C THR A 46 -3.15 -10.17 1.51
N PRO A 47 -4.33 -9.52 1.62
CA PRO A 47 -5.13 -9.49 2.85
C PRO A 47 -5.43 -10.87 3.44
N GLU A 48 -5.61 -11.86 2.58
CA GLU A 48 -5.96 -13.25 2.92
C GLU A 48 -4.84 -13.94 3.70
N THR A 49 -3.58 -13.56 3.46
CA THR A 49 -2.40 -14.10 4.16
C THR A 49 -1.97 -13.23 5.34
N ALA A 50 -2.45 -12.00 5.43
CA ALA A 50 -1.97 -10.97 6.36
C ALA A 50 -2.35 -11.18 7.84
N GLY A 51 -3.15 -12.20 8.15
CA GLY A 51 -3.47 -12.60 9.51
C GLY A 51 -4.36 -11.64 10.30
N ALA A 52 -4.53 -11.91 11.60
CA ALA A 52 -5.47 -11.19 12.46
C ALA A 52 -5.08 -9.71 12.69
N ASP A 53 -3.78 -9.40 12.80
CA ASP A 53 -3.30 -8.04 13.01
C ASP A 53 -3.70 -7.09 11.86
N PHE A 54 -3.77 -7.60 10.63
CA PHE A 54 -4.27 -6.83 9.47
C PHE A 54 -5.77 -6.52 9.56
N GLN A 55 -6.57 -7.43 10.13
CA GLN A 55 -8.01 -7.21 10.32
C GLN A 55 -8.30 -6.08 11.32
N VAL A 56 -7.40 -5.86 12.27
CA VAL A 56 -7.46 -4.75 13.23
C VAL A 56 -6.85 -3.46 12.67
N GLN A 57 -5.74 -3.56 11.94
CA GLN A 57 -5.10 -2.41 11.30
C GLN A 57 -6.01 -1.70 10.29
N GLY A 58 -5.86 -0.39 10.18
CA GLY A 58 -6.47 0.43 9.14
C GLY A 58 -6.92 1.80 9.64
N GLU A 59 -7.75 2.44 8.84
CA GLU A 59 -8.35 3.73 9.16
C GLU A 59 -9.78 3.53 9.69
N TYR A 60 -10.15 4.24 10.75
CA TYR A 60 -11.53 4.30 11.25
C TYR A 60 -11.92 5.78 11.35
N ALA A 61 -13.08 6.14 10.81
CA ALA A 61 -13.49 7.54 10.69
C ALA A 61 -14.93 7.77 11.17
N GLY A 62 -15.16 9.00 11.65
CA GLY A 62 -16.45 9.63 11.89
C GLY A 62 -16.41 11.07 11.39
N GLU A 63 -17.39 11.90 11.74
CA GLU A 63 -17.54 13.25 11.15
C GLU A 63 -16.43 14.25 11.52
N LYS A 64 -15.90 14.17 12.74
CA LYS A 64 -14.94 15.17 13.30
C LYS A 64 -13.78 14.52 14.08
N LEU A 65 -13.62 13.22 13.94
CA LEU A 65 -12.58 12.42 14.58
C LEU A 65 -12.28 11.24 13.67
N ALA A 66 -11.01 10.87 13.59
CA ALA A 66 -10.58 9.63 12.98
C ALA A 66 -9.44 9.01 13.80
N VAL A 67 -9.14 7.74 13.52
CA VAL A 67 -8.01 7.04 14.09
C VAL A 67 -7.35 6.16 13.03
N GLN A 68 -6.03 6.24 12.95
CA GLN A 68 -5.19 5.31 12.19
C GLN A 68 -4.64 4.28 13.18
N VAL A 69 -5.05 3.02 13.03
CA VAL A 69 -4.63 1.91 13.91
C VAL A 69 -3.51 1.15 13.23
N ILE A 70 -2.30 1.26 13.78
CA ILE A 70 -1.08 0.64 13.28
C ILE A 70 -0.89 -0.70 13.98
N ALA A 71 -0.69 -1.80 13.23
CA ALA A 71 -0.25 -3.06 13.81
C ALA A 71 1.23 -3.02 14.19
N LEU A 72 1.53 -3.53 15.38
CA LEU A 72 2.88 -3.63 15.92
C LEU A 72 3.39 -5.08 15.98
N GLY A 73 2.56 -6.05 15.58
CA GLY A 73 2.88 -7.47 15.56
C GLY A 73 2.52 -8.20 16.86
N GLY A 74 2.02 -9.42 16.74
CA GLY A 74 1.67 -10.28 17.87
C GLY A 74 0.48 -9.74 18.66
N GLY A 75 -0.54 -9.23 17.96
CA GLY A 75 -1.75 -8.69 18.59
C GLY A 75 -1.54 -7.35 19.32
N LYS A 76 -0.44 -6.63 19.04
CA LYS A 76 -0.16 -5.30 19.60
C LYS A 76 -0.46 -4.21 18.57
N PHE A 77 -0.96 -3.07 19.03
CA PHE A 77 -1.41 -1.97 18.16
C PHE A 77 -1.08 -0.61 18.75
N ARG A 78 -1.01 0.39 17.88
CA ARG A 78 -1.05 1.81 18.24
C ARG A 78 -2.21 2.50 17.54
N ALA A 79 -3.09 3.13 18.30
CA ALA A 79 -4.14 3.99 17.79
C ALA A 79 -3.63 5.44 17.76
N VAL A 80 -3.63 6.05 16.57
CA VAL A 80 -3.22 7.45 16.33
C VAL A 80 -4.47 8.25 15.98
N PHE A 81 -5.00 9.02 16.94
CA PHE A 81 -6.19 9.85 16.74
C PHE A 81 -5.87 11.17 16.04
N LEU A 82 -6.79 11.60 15.18
CA LEU A 82 -6.72 12.82 14.39
C LEU A 82 -8.06 13.57 14.50
N HIS A 83 -8.03 14.84 14.94
CA HIS A 83 -9.23 15.68 15.02
C HIS A 83 -9.63 16.21 13.64
N GLY A 84 -10.92 16.47 13.44
CA GLY A 84 -11.48 16.90 12.14
C GLY A 84 -11.61 15.80 11.09
N GLY A 85 -10.71 14.80 11.04
CA GLY A 85 -10.81 13.68 10.10
C GLY A 85 -9.47 12.98 9.82
N LEU A 86 -9.39 12.26 8.70
CA LEU A 86 -8.18 11.54 8.26
C LEU A 86 -7.21 12.48 7.52
N PRO A 87 -5.92 12.11 7.35
CA PRO A 87 -4.98 12.86 6.53
C PRO A 87 -5.51 13.07 5.10
N GLY A 88 -5.56 14.31 4.64
CA GLY A 88 -6.13 14.69 3.33
C GLY A 88 -7.66 14.60 3.25
N ALA A 89 -8.35 14.27 4.35
CA ALA A 89 -9.81 14.11 4.43
C ALA A 89 -10.32 14.58 5.81
N GLY A 90 -10.16 15.87 6.09
CA GLY A 90 -10.71 16.54 7.27
C GLY A 90 -9.74 16.80 8.42
N TRP A 91 -8.57 16.15 8.49
CA TRP A 91 -7.61 16.42 9.58
C TRP A 91 -7.22 17.90 9.62
N ASP A 92 -7.51 18.54 10.75
CA ASP A 92 -7.27 19.96 11.02
C ASP A 92 -5.80 20.32 11.31
N LYS A 93 -4.91 19.32 11.28
CA LYS A 93 -3.49 19.40 11.67
C LYS A 93 -3.26 19.66 13.16
N SER A 94 -4.23 19.38 14.03
CA SER A 94 -4.00 19.30 15.48
C SER A 94 -2.86 18.32 15.80
N PRO A 95 -2.22 18.46 16.98
CA PRO A 95 -1.44 17.38 17.55
C PRO A 95 -2.23 16.06 17.55
N LYS A 96 -1.54 14.97 17.22
CA LYS A 96 -2.08 13.60 17.28
C LYS A 96 -2.10 13.12 18.72
N VAL A 97 -3.09 12.28 19.07
CA VAL A 97 -3.09 11.53 20.34
C VAL A 97 -2.76 10.07 20.04
N GLU A 98 -1.73 9.53 20.69
CA GLU A 98 -1.32 8.13 20.55
C GLU A 98 -1.68 7.34 21.81
N ILE A 99 -2.36 6.22 21.64
CA ILE A 99 -2.57 5.23 22.71
C ILE A 99 -2.22 3.83 22.20
N ASP A 100 -1.53 3.05 23.02
CA ASP A 100 -1.21 1.65 22.70
C ASP A 100 -2.34 0.71 23.13
N GLY A 101 -2.47 -0.40 22.42
CA GLY A 101 -3.52 -1.39 22.63
C GLY A 101 -3.06 -2.80 22.28
N ALA A 102 -3.88 -3.78 22.70
CA ALA A 102 -3.63 -5.19 22.46
C ALA A 102 -4.92 -5.98 22.24
N THR A 103 -4.82 -7.08 21.51
CA THR A 103 -5.83 -8.13 21.43
C THR A 103 -5.53 -9.19 22.48
N THR A 104 -6.49 -9.41 23.38
CA THR A 104 -6.48 -10.50 24.36
C THR A 104 -7.82 -11.22 24.25
N ASP A 105 -7.82 -12.56 24.22
CA ASP A 105 -9.02 -13.40 24.09
C ASP A 105 -9.97 -12.98 22.95
N GLY A 106 -9.39 -12.61 21.80
CA GLY A 106 -10.13 -12.15 20.62
C GLY A 106 -10.68 -10.72 20.68
N LYS A 107 -10.45 -9.99 21.78
CA LYS A 107 -10.92 -8.62 21.99
C LYS A 107 -9.77 -7.61 21.93
N THR A 108 -9.82 -6.70 20.96
CA THR A 108 -8.85 -5.59 20.88
C THR A 108 -9.29 -4.43 21.78
N THR A 109 -8.41 -4.02 22.69
CA THR A 109 -8.62 -2.88 23.59
C THR A 109 -7.43 -1.95 23.59
N PHE A 110 -7.69 -0.65 23.77
CA PHE A 110 -6.72 0.41 23.88
C PHE A 110 -6.83 1.06 25.25
N GLY A 111 -5.71 1.10 25.97
CA GLY A 111 -5.70 1.33 27.41
C GLY A 111 -6.22 2.72 27.80
N LYS A 112 -6.74 2.83 29.04
CA LYS A 112 -7.05 4.10 29.67
C LYS A 112 -5.74 4.77 30.09
N THR A 113 -5.18 5.56 29.19
CA THR A 113 -3.93 6.30 29.42
C THR A 113 -4.11 7.37 30.49
N GLU A 114 -3.00 7.92 31.01
CA GLU A 114 -3.02 9.10 31.90
C GLU A 114 -3.75 10.29 31.25
N ASN A 115 -3.72 10.36 29.93
CA ASN A 115 -4.41 11.35 29.11
C ASN A 115 -5.94 11.11 29.00
N GLY A 116 -6.52 10.15 29.71
CA GLY A 116 -7.96 9.87 29.76
C GLY A 116 -8.56 9.13 28.54
N TRP A 117 -7.91 9.21 27.37
CA TRP A 117 -8.30 8.49 26.16
C TRP A 117 -8.30 6.97 26.37
N SER A 118 -9.31 6.30 25.79
CA SER A 118 -9.47 4.84 25.82
C SER A 118 -10.38 4.35 24.69
N GLY A 119 -10.32 3.05 24.36
CA GLY A 119 -11.29 2.45 23.44
C GLY A 119 -11.10 0.97 23.17
N GLY A 120 -11.79 0.46 22.16
CA GLY A 120 -11.70 -0.92 21.70
C GLY A 120 -12.35 -1.09 20.32
N ILE A 121 -11.99 -2.19 19.66
CA ILE A 121 -12.50 -2.53 18.33
C ILE A 121 -13.38 -3.78 18.44
N ALA A 122 -14.57 -3.70 17.85
CA ALA A 122 -15.50 -4.82 17.70
C ALA A 122 -15.95 -4.87 16.24
N GLY A 123 -15.51 -5.89 15.50
CA GLY A 123 -15.68 -5.93 14.04
C GLY A 123 -15.05 -4.70 13.38
N GLU A 124 -15.82 -3.99 12.57
CA GLU A 124 -15.39 -2.76 11.88
C GLU A 124 -15.61 -1.47 12.67
N VAL A 125 -15.94 -1.52 13.96
CA VAL A 125 -16.22 -0.32 14.78
C VAL A 125 -15.16 -0.15 15.85
N PHE A 126 -14.46 0.98 15.81
CA PHE A 126 -13.68 1.49 16.93
C PHE A 126 -14.60 2.38 17.78
N SER A 127 -14.78 2.04 19.06
CA SER A 127 -15.53 2.87 20.00
C SER A 127 -14.72 3.17 21.26
N GLY A 128 -15.00 4.28 21.94
CA GLY A 128 -14.18 4.71 23.07
C GLY A 128 -14.63 6.01 23.71
N LYS A 129 -13.73 6.58 24.52
CA LYS A 129 -13.90 7.89 25.16
C LYS A 129 -12.66 8.76 25.00
N THR A 130 -12.88 10.06 24.84
CA THR A 130 -11.83 11.10 24.83
C THR A 130 -11.32 11.41 26.24
N ASP A 131 -10.28 12.23 26.34
CA ASP A 131 -9.80 12.88 27.57
C ASP A 131 -10.94 13.53 28.40
N LYS A 132 -11.91 14.14 27.72
CA LYS A 132 -13.08 14.79 28.32
C LYS A 132 -14.21 13.82 28.70
N GLY A 133 -14.03 12.53 28.45
CA GLY A 133 -15.04 11.49 28.71
C GLY A 133 -16.17 11.43 27.66
N GLU A 134 -16.09 12.22 26.60
CA GLU A 134 -17.03 12.20 25.47
C GLU A 134 -16.94 10.86 24.73
N SER A 135 -18.07 10.23 24.47
CA SER A 135 -18.10 8.91 23.80
C SER A 135 -18.07 9.07 22.29
N PHE A 136 -17.31 8.22 21.60
CA PHE A 136 -17.22 8.20 20.14
C PHE A 136 -17.38 6.80 19.55
N GLN A 137 -17.79 6.76 18.27
CA GLN A 137 -17.79 5.57 17.43
C GLN A 137 -17.27 5.95 16.03
N LEU A 138 -16.34 5.15 15.51
CA LEU A 138 -15.65 5.37 14.25
C LEU A 138 -15.74 4.09 13.41
N LYS A 139 -16.15 4.19 12.15
CA LYS A 139 -16.30 3.04 11.26
C LYS A 139 -15.02 2.80 10.44
N LYS A 140 -14.59 1.54 10.33
CA LYS A 140 -13.48 1.16 9.46
C LYS A 140 -13.75 1.63 8.03
N THR A 141 -12.76 2.28 7.45
CA THR A 141 -12.86 2.97 6.18
C THR A 141 -11.71 2.55 5.28
N PHE A 142 -12.03 2.15 4.06
CA PHE A 142 -11.05 1.73 3.06
C PHE A 142 -10.95 2.83 1.99
N ARG A 143 -9.92 3.68 2.09
CA ARG A 143 -9.64 4.71 1.08
C ARG A 143 -8.77 4.15 -0.05
N LYS A 144 -8.95 4.71 -1.23
CA LYS A 144 -8.21 4.42 -2.46
C LYS A 144 -7.82 5.76 -3.10
N SER A 145 -6.64 5.85 -3.73
CA SER A 145 -6.29 7.05 -4.48
C SER A 145 -7.29 7.29 -5.64
N PRO A 146 -7.75 8.54 -5.86
CA PRO A 146 -8.56 8.87 -7.04
C PRO A 146 -7.78 8.71 -8.36
N ALA A 147 -6.44 8.69 -8.32
CA ALA A 147 -5.58 8.47 -9.48
C ALA A 147 -5.26 6.98 -9.74
N THR A 148 -5.68 6.04 -8.88
CA THR A 148 -5.43 4.60 -9.11
C THR A 148 -6.18 4.11 -10.35
N GLY A 149 -5.45 3.59 -11.32
CA GLY A 149 -5.95 3.20 -12.65
C GLY A 149 -6.03 4.37 -13.63
N ALA A 150 -5.36 5.50 -13.35
CA ALA A 150 -5.28 6.62 -14.29
C ALA A 150 -4.66 6.15 -15.60
N LYS A 151 -5.42 6.30 -16.69
CA LYS A 151 -4.97 5.93 -18.03
C LYS A 151 -3.86 6.88 -18.48
N PRO A 152 -2.80 6.38 -19.16
CA PRO A 152 -1.83 7.26 -19.80
C PRO A 152 -2.53 8.25 -20.74
N PRO A 153 -2.22 9.56 -20.67
CA PRO A 153 -2.75 10.53 -21.61
C PRO A 153 -2.15 10.32 -23.01
N ALA A 154 -2.76 10.93 -24.04
CA ALA A 154 -2.24 10.86 -25.39
C ALA A 154 -0.80 11.39 -25.46
N GLY A 155 0.09 10.64 -26.12
CA GLY A 155 1.52 10.97 -26.20
C GLY A 155 2.37 10.51 -25.00
N ALA A 156 1.78 9.93 -23.96
CA ALA A 156 2.55 9.39 -22.85
C ALA A 156 3.38 8.15 -23.25
N VAL A 157 4.60 8.09 -22.74
CA VAL A 157 5.46 6.91 -22.76
C VAL A 157 5.01 5.96 -21.66
N VAL A 158 4.38 4.85 -22.03
CA VAL A 158 4.06 3.76 -21.10
C VAL A 158 5.33 2.98 -20.80
N LEU A 159 5.77 3.02 -19.54
CA LEU A 159 6.89 2.22 -19.06
C LEU A 159 6.41 0.84 -18.60
N PHE A 160 5.28 0.76 -17.89
CA PHE A 160 4.74 -0.52 -17.42
C PHE A 160 3.21 -0.48 -17.27
N ASP A 161 2.51 -1.36 -17.99
CA ASP A 161 1.05 -1.53 -17.98
C ASP A 161 0.59 -2.86 -17.35
N GLY A 162 1.53 -3.72 -16.94
CA GLY A 162 1.26 -5.08 -16.46
C GLY A 162 1.59 -6.20 -17.46
N THR A 163 1.98 -5.87 -18.71
CA THR A 163 2.26 -6.89 -19.74
C THR A 163 3.72 -7.39 -19.72
N SER A 164 4.70 -6.49 -19.67
CA SER A 164 6.12 -6.82 -19.67
C SER A 164 6.97 -5.80 -18.90
N ALA A 165 8.09 -6.28 -18.34
CA ALA A 165 9.12 -5.44 -17.72
C ALA A 165 10.22 -5.01 -18.71
N ASP A 166 10.06 -5.23 -20.02
CA ASP A 166 11.09 -4.98 -21.05
C ASP A 166 11.58 -3.52 -21.13
N ASN A 167 10.79 -2.55 -20.68
CA ASN A 167 11.22 -1.16 -20.58
C ASN A 167 12.23 -0.90 -19.44
N PHE A 168 12.59 -1.92 -18.65
CA PHE A 168 13.46 -1.79 -17.48
C PHE A 168 14.73 -2.65 -17.55
N SER A 169 15.79 -2.21 -16.86
CA SER A 169 17.09 -2.90 -16.78
C SER A 169 17.76 -2.73 -15.39
N PRO A 170 17.70 -3.74 -14.51
CA PRO A 170 16.97 -5.00 -14.67
C PRO A 170 15.46 -4.74 -14.72
N GLY A 171 14.73 -5.60 -15.42
CA GLY A 171 13.27 -5.64 -15.44
C GLY A 171 12.82 -7.03 -15.01
N LYS A 172 12.01 -7.11 -13.95
CA LYS A 172 11.53 -8.38 -13.39
C LYS A 172 10.04 -8.30 -13.12
N LEU A 173 9.28 -9.20 -13.75
CA LEU A 173 7.91 -9.49 -13.36
C LEU A 173 7.90 -10.39 -12.12
N THR A 174 6.98 -10.10 -11.21
CA THR A 174 6.65 -10.96 -10.06
C THR A 174 5.60 -12.00 -10.45
N ALA A 175 5.43 -13.07 -9.66
CA ALA A 175 4.48 -14.14 -9.96
C ALA A 175 3.00 -13.67 -9.99
N ASP A 176 2.73 -12.57 -9.29
CA ASP A 176 1.47 -11.81 -9.24
C ASP A 176 1.33 -10.76 -10.36
N GLY A 177 2.24 -10.72 -11.34
CA GLY A 177 2.11 -9.94 -12.58
C GLY A 177 2.48 -8.46 -12.48
N PHE A 178 3.20 -8.05 -11.42
CA PHE A 178 3.63 -6.66 -11.23
C PHE A 178 5.13 -6.50 -11.48
N LEU A 179 5.58 -5.25 -11.61
CA LEU A 179 7.01 -4.93 -11.68
C LEU A 179 7.60 -5.01 -10.26
N ALA A 180 8.71 -5.73 -10.12
CA ALA A 180 9.46 -5.85 -8.87
C ALA A 180 10.30 -4.60 -8.57
N GLU A 181 10.76 -4.49 -7.32
CA GLU A 181 11.77 -3.54 -6.88
C GLU A 181 13.14 -3.70 -7.60
N GLY A 182 13.96 -2.64 -7.61
CA GLY A 182 15.30 -2.66 -8.21
C GLY A 182 15.35 -2.34 -9.71
N ALA A 183 14.30 -1.78 -10.28
CA ALA A 183 14.16 -1.56 -11.71
C ALA A 183 14.59 -0.15 -12.15
N ASN A 184 15.34 -0.04 -13.25
CA ASN A 184 15.68 1.24 -13.90
C ASN A 184 15.01 1.34 -15.27
N SER A 185 14.37 2.44 -15.63
CA SER A 185 13.86 2.61 -16.99
C SER A 185 15.01 2.64 -18.01
N LYS A 186 14.87 1.95 -19.15
CA LYS A 186 15.84 1.99 -20.26
C LYS A 186 15.83 3.36 -20.94
N ARG A 187 14.64 3.95 -21.12
CA ARG A 187 14.48 5.34 -21.56
C ARG A 187 14.94 6.29 -20.44
N ARG A 188 15.59 7.37 -20.84
CA ARG A 188 16.09 8.43 -19.96
C ARG A 188 15.35 9.73 -20.31
N PHE A 189 15.08 10.54 -19.30
CA PHE A 189 14.16 11.68 -19.36
C PHE A 189 14.80 12.96 -18.79
N GLN A 190 14.31 14.11 -19.24
CA GLN A 190 14.61 15.42 -18.66
C GLN A 190 13.46 15.85 -17.73
N SER A 191 12.97 17.07 -17.88
CA SER A 191 11.71 17.52 -17.29
C SER A 191 10.57 16.62 -17.78
N GLN A 192 9.71 16.21 -16.86
CA GLN A 192 8.71 15.19 -17.12
C GLN A 192 7.59 15.21 -16.08
N LYS A 193 6.40 14.74 -16.47
CA LYS A 193 5.35 14.29 -15.55
C LYS A 193 5.38 12.77 -15.47
N LEU A 194 5.37 12.23 -14.26
CA LEU A 194 5.38 10.78 -13.99
C LEU A 194 4.12 10.41 -13.20
N HIS A 195 3.43 9.37 -13.65
CA HIS A 195 2.48 8.61 -12.84
C HIS A 195 3.07 7.25 -12.51
N ILE A 196 2.92 6.82 -11.25
CA ILE A 196 3.34 5.50 -10.78
C ILE A 196 2.43 5.02 -9.65
N GLU A 197 2.01 3.75 -9.73
CA GLU A 197 1.32 3.07 -8.65
C GLU A 197 2.25 2.09 -7.93
N PHE A 198 2.15 2.04 -6.60
CA PHE A 198 2.93 1.12 -5.78
C PHE A 198 2.10 0.49 -4.65
N LEU A 199 2.45 -0.76 -4.31
CA LEU A 199 1.87 -1.53 -3.22
C LEU A 199 2.94 -1.80 -2.16
N LEU A 200 2.64 -1.43 -0.92
CA LEU A 200 3.50 -1.70 0.23
C LEU A 200 3.07 -3.03 0.88
N PRO A 201 3.97 -4.00 1.10
CA PRO A 201 3.67 -5.22 1.84
C PRO A 201 3.31 -4.89 3.29
N PHE A 202 2.45 -5.69 3.89
CA PHE A 202 2.20 -5.63 5.32
C PHE A 202 3.33 -6.30 6.09
N GLN A 203 4.06 -5.53 6.91
CA GLN A 203 5.17 -6.01 7.74
C GLN A 203 5.00 -5.53 9.20
N PRO A 204 4.07 -6.13 9.97
CA PRO A 204 3.68 -5.62 11.30
C PRO A 204 4.80 -5.62 12.34
N THR A 205 5.86 -6.40 12.14
CA THR A 205 7.03 -6.46 13.05
C THR A 205 8.19 -5.54 12.62
N ALA A 206 8.20 -5.04 11.38
CA ALA A 206 9.28 -4.19 10.86
C ALA A 206 9.11 -2.71 11.28
N ARG A 207 10.21 -1.97 11.39
CA ARG A 207 10.24 -0.57 11.86
C ARG A 207 11.23 0.29 11.09
N GLY A 208 11.00 1.61 11.09
CA GLY A 208 11.87 2.59 10.44
C GLY A 208 12.14 2.25 8.97
N GLN A 209 13.38 2.45 8.54
CA GLN A 209 13.85 2.14 7.18
C GLN A 209 13.86 0.64 6.82
N GLY A 210 13.48 -0.25 7.75
CA GLY A 210 13.25 -1.67 7.48
C GLY A 210 11.80 -2.03 7.12
N ARG A 211 10.86 -1.08 7.17
CA ARG A 211 9.42 -1.33 6.98
C ARG A 211 8.97 -0.89 5.57
N ALA A 212 8.93 -1.84 4.63
CA ALA A 212 8.51 -1.65 3.24
C ALA A 212 9.27 -0.54 2.49
N ASN A 213 10.58 -0.46 2.69
CA ASN A 213 11.44 0.57 2.10
C ASN A 213 11.80 0.27 0.63
N SER A 214 11.78 1.31 -0.20
CA SER A 214 12.20 1.42 -1.59
C SER A 214 12.35 2.92 -1.88
N GLY A 215 12.35 3.37 -3.13
CA GLY A 215 12.45 4.80 -3.45
C GLY A 215 12.17 5.06 -4.93
N CYS A 216 11.50 6.17 -5.24
CA CYS A 216 11.17 6.59 -6.60
C CYS A 216 12.07 7.77 -6.99
N TYR A 217 13.17 7.48 -7.68
CA TYR A 217 14.19 8.47 -8.02
C TYR A 217 13.98 9.04 -9.44
N LEU A 218 13.70 10.34 -9.51
CA LEU A 218 13.66 11.09 -10.76
C LEU A 218 15.10 11.28 -11.27
N GLN A 219 15.31 10.96 -12.55
CA GLN A 219 16.61 10.95 -13.21
C GLN A 219 17.71 10.11 -12.51
N GLY A 220 17.35 9.19 -11.60
CA GLY A 220 18.33 8.47 -10.76
C GLY A 220 19.09 9.39 -9.81
N ARG A 221 18.54 10.58 -9.51
CA ARG A 221 19.18 11.68 -8.76
C ARG A 221 18.37 12.14 -7.54
N TYR A 222 17.05 12.21 -7.66
CA TYR A 222 16.18 12.85 -6.68
C TYR A 222 15.05 11.91 -6.25
N GLU A 223 15.14 11.41 -5.02
CA GLU A 223 14.21 10.46 -4.43
C GLU A 223 12.93 11.13 -3.89
N VAL A 224 11.78 10.65 -4.38
CA VAL A 224 10.53 10.65 -3.62
C VAL A 224 10.45 9.31 -2.88
N GLN A 225 10.48 9.36 -1.56
CA GLN A 225 10.66 8.17 -0.72
C GLN A 225 9.46 7.21 -0.79
N VAL A 226 9.69 5.89 -0.75
CA VAL A 226 8.66 4.84 -0.71
C VAL A 226 8.86 4.00 0.55
N LEU A 227 7.93 4.09 1.50
CA LEU A 227 8.02 3.43 2.81
C LEU A 227 6.62 3.12 3.36
N ASP A 228 6.43 2.09 4.18
CA ASP A 228 5.22 1.98 5.00
C ASP A 228 5.33 2.89 6.23
N SER A 229 4.96 4.15 6.01
CA SER A 229 4.81 5.17 7.04
C SER A 229 3.35 5.36 7.47
N PHE A 230 2.48 4.37 7.28
CA PHE A 230 1.07 4.48 7.69
C PHE A 230 0.94 4.82 9.18
N GLY A 231 0.17 5.88 9.50
CA GLY A 231 -0.03 6.40 10.86
C GLY A 231 1.13 7.24 11.41
N LEU A 232 2.34 7.15 10.84
CA LEU A 232 3.54 7.85 11.32
C LEU A 232 3.48 9.38 11.08
N LYS A 233 4.53 10.10 11.48
CA LYS A 233 4.56 11.56 11.45
C LYS A 233 4.58 12.13 10.02
N GLY A 234 5.22 11.43 9.08
CA GLY A 234 5.52 11.92 7.74
C GLY A 234 6.80 12.74 7.74
N GLU A 235 7.94 12.10 8.00
CA GLU A 235 9.27 12.74 7.96
C GLU A 235 9.90 12.78 6.55
N ASN A 236 11.03 13.47 6.40
CA ASN A 236 11.72 13.60 5.10
C ASN A 236 12.25 12.27 4.52
N ASN A 237 12.39 11.24 5.35
CA ASN A 237 12.80 9.88 5.00
C ASN A 237 11.66 8.85 5.16
N GLU A 238 10.41 9.31 5.29
CA GLU A 238 9.17 8.52 5.25
C GLU A 238 8.41 8.74 3.93
N CYS A 239 7.32 8.02 3.68
CA CYS A 239 6.69 7.95 2.36
C CYS A 239 6.26 9.32 1.84
N GLY A 240 6.80 9.71 0.68
CA GLY A 240 6.53 10.99 0.03
C GLY A 240 7.48 12.10 0.48
N GLY A 241 8.34 11.88 1.48
CA GLY A 241 9.45 12.77 1.78
C GLY A 241 10.46 12.84 0.65
N ILE A 242 11.14 13.98 0.53
CA ILE A 242 12.33 14.10 -0.32
C ILE A 242 13.54 13.89 0.58
N TYR A 243 14.23 12.76 0.40
CA TYR A 243 15.18 12.22 1.37
C TYR A 243 16.28 13.21 1.77
N THR A 244 16.36 13.58 3.05
CA THR A 244 17.24 14.63 3.63
C THR A 244 17.07 16.05 3.08
N ILE A 245 16.01 16.33 2.32
CA ILE A 245 15.73 17.65 1.71
C ILE A 245 14.43 18.25 2.26
N ALA A 246 13.31 17.52 2.23
CA ALA A 246 12.01 18.06 2.62
C ALA A 246 11.04 17.04 3.22
N VAL A 247 10.36 17.49 4.27
CA VAL A 247 9.24 16.80 4.94
C VAL A 247 7.96 17.03 4.11
N PRO A 248 7.12 16.02 3.83
CA PRO A 248 5.85 16.21 3.12
C PRO A 248 4.87 17.04 3.95
N SER A 249 4.07 17.90 3.32
CA SER A 249 3.13 18.80 4.05
C SER A 249 1.98 18.08 4.77
N VAL A 250 1.81 16.78 4.51
CA VAL A 250 0.95 15.83 5.21
C VAL A 250 1.38 14.39 4.85
N ASN A 251 1.42 13.48 5.82
CA ASN A 251 1.62 12.05 5.57
C ASN A 251 0.36 11.46 4.90
N MET A 252 0.45 11.14 3.61
CA MET A 252 -0.66 10.61 2.81
C MET A 252 -0.56 9.11 2.53
N CYS A 253 0.38 8.40 3.17
CA CYS A 253 0.50 6.95 3.08
C CYS A 253 -0.79 6.28 3.57
N LEU A 254 -1.52 5.61 2.68
CA LEU A 254 -2.61 4.70 3.03
C LEU A 254 -2.06 3.46 3.77
N PRO A 255 -2.90 2.65 4.42
CA PRO A 255 -2.47 1.37 5.00
C PRO A 255 -1.74 0.48 3.97
N PRO A 256 -0.76 -0.34 4.37
CA PRO A 256 -0.15 -1.33 3.48
C PRO A 256 -1.23 -2.28 2.93
N LEU A 257 -0.94 -2.89 1.78
CA LEU A 257 -1.88 -3.60 0.91
C LEU A 257 -2.97 -2.72 0.24
N ALA A 258 -3.03 -1.42 0.51
CA ALA A 258 -3.68 -0.46 -0.39
C ALA A 258 -2.70 0.01 -1.47
N TRP A 259 -3.19 0.18 -2.71
CA TRP A 259 -2.42 0.79 -3.79
C TRP A 259 -2.30 2.30 -3.57
N GLN A 260 -1.06 2.77 -3.53
CA GLN A 260 -0.67 4.17 -3.46
C GLN A 260 -0.44 4.72 -4.88
N THR A 261 -0.62 6.03 -5.10
CA THR A 261 -0.16 6.72 -6.32
C THR A 261 0.82 7.83 -6.00
N TYR A 262 1.82 8.00 -6.85
CA TYR A 262 2.47 9.29 -7.05
C TYR A 262 2.16 9.84 -8.43
N ASP A 263 1.76 11.12 -8.44
CA ASP A 263 1.65 11.95 -9.62
C ASP A 263 2.66 13.10 -9.43
N ILE A 264 3.73 13.09 -10.21
CA ILE A 264 4.92 13.93 -10.02
C ILE A 264 5.11 14.83 -11.23
N ASP A 265 5.31 16.13 -11.00
CA ASP A 265 5.77 17.07 -12.01
C ASP A 265 7.22 17.47 -11.68
N PHE A 266 8.16 17.10 -12.54
CA PHE A 266 9.59 17.27 -12.32
C PHE A 266 10.19 18.18 -13.40
N THR A 267 10.93 19.19 -12.97
CA THR A 267 11.76 20.04 -13.84
C THR A 267 13.23 19.71 -13.56
N ALA A 268 13.98 19.34 -14.61
CA ALA A 268 15.40 19.03 -14.47
C ALA A 268 16.23 20.27 -14.08
N ALA A 269 17.34 20.05 -13.37
CA ALA A 269 18.32 21.10 -13.07
C ALA A 269 18.93 21.65 -14.36
N LYS A 270 19.26 22.94 -14.38
CA LYS A 270 19.85 23.61 -15.54
C LYS A 270 21.35 23.76 -15.36
N PHE A 271 22.08 23.67 -16.46
CA PHE A 271 23.54 23.80 -16.49
C PHE A 271 23.96 24.72 -17.64
N ASP A 272 25.10 25.38 -17.50
CA ASP A 272 25.74 26.11 -18.60
C ASP A 272 26.55 25.17 -19.52
N ALA A 273 27.06 25.71 -20.63
CA ALA A 273 27.87 24.96 -21.60
C ALA A 273 29.23 24.47 -21.07
N THR A 274 29.66 24.94 -19.89
CA THR A 274 30.87 24.47 -19.20
C THR A 274 30.57 23.43 -18.11
N GLY A 275 29.29 23.12 -17.88
CA GLY A 275 28.82 22.12 -16.92
C GLY A 275 28.54 22.66 -15.51
N ASN A 276 28.56 23.97 -15.26
CA ASN A 276 28.17 24.51 -13.96
C ASN A 276 26.64 24.53 -13.83
N LYS A 277 26.12 24.19 -12.64
CA LYS A 277 24.67 24.28 -12.36
C LYS A 277 24.23 25.74 -12.28
N THR A 278 23.22 26.11 -13.06
CA THR A 278 22.64 27.47 -13.16
C THR A 278 21.26 27.59 -12.53
N ASP A 279 20.49 26.50 -12.43
CA ASP A 279 19.29 26.41 -11.59
C ASP A 279 19.12 24.98 -11.06
N ASP A 280 18.47 24.85 -9.91
CA ASP A 280 18.20 23.56 -9.29
C ASP A 280 17.03 22.85 -9.95
N ALA A 281 16.98 21.52 -9.82
CA ALA A 281 15.80 20.76 -10.18
C ALA A 281 14.62 21.18 -9.28
N ARG A 282 13.39 21.00 -9.78
CA ARG A 282 12.16 21.33 -9.05
C ARG A 282 11.15 20.21 -9.13
N ILE A 283 10.38 20.01 -8.07
CA ILE A 283 9.40 18.94 -7.98
C ILE A 283 8.09 19.38 -7.32
N THR A 284 6.98 18.98 -7.93
CA THR A 284 5.65 18.93 -7.31
C THR A 284 5.26 17.47 -7.19
N VAL A 285 4.76 17.05 -6.02
CA VAL A 285 4.37 15.67 -5.77
C VAL A 285 2.95 15.63 -5.21
N LEU A 286 2.07 14.90 -5.86
CA LEU A 286 0.79 14.47 -5.29
C LEU A 286 0.94 13.01 -4.84
N HIS A 287 0.61 12.74 -3.58
CA HIS A 287 0.52 11.39 -3.02
C HIS A 287 -0.96 11.09 -2.80
N ASN A 288 -1.48 10.08 -3.48
CA ASN A 288 -2.89 9.71 -3.43
C ASN A 288 -3.85 10.86 -3.80
N GLY A 289 -3.48 11.65 -4.81
CA GLY A 289 -4.24 12.83 -5.26
C GLY A 289 -4.09 14.09 -4.39
N VAL A 290 -3.39 14.02 -3.26
CA VAL A 290 -3.14 15.18 -2.38
C VAL A 290 -1.74 15.73 -2.61
N LYS A 291 -1.63 17.02 -2.94
CA LYS A 291 -0.35 17.70 -3.14
C LYS A 291 0.42 17.79 -1.81
N ILE A 292 1.54 17.09 -1.72
CA ILE A 292 2.41 17.02 -0.52
C ILE A 292 3.70 17.85 -0.65
N HIS A 293 4.12 18.13 -1.89
CA HIS A 293 5.20 19.07 -2.23
C HIS A 293 4.74 19.93 -3.40
N ASP A 294 5.11 21.21 -3.40
CA ASP A 294 4.65 22.21 -4.38
C ASP A 294 5.82 23.04 -4.91
N ASN A 295 6.23 22.80 -6.17
CA ASN A 295 7.34 23.48 -6.84
C ASN A 295 8.64 23.57 -6.00
N LEU A 296 8.90 22.52 -5.20
CA LEU A 296 9.99 22.45 -4.25
C LEU A 296 11.34 22.42 -4.97
N LYS A 297 12.28 23.25 -4.51
CA LYS A 297 13.65 23.31 -5.05
C LYS A 297 14.50 22.14 -4.51
N LEU A 298 15.26 21.50 -5.38
CA LEU A 298 16.09 20.33 -5.09
C LEU A 298 17.59 20.69 -5.24
N PRO A 299 18.27 21.15 -4.16
CA PRO A 299 19.59 21.75 -4.27
C PRO A 299 20.75 20.77 -4.52
N LYS A 300 20.49 19.46 -4.45
CA LYS A 300 21.47 18.37 -4.58
C LYS A 300 20.75 17.05 -4.86
N THR A 301 21.48 16.03 -5.30
CA THR A 301 21.01 14.64 -5.28
C THR A 301 20.64 14.17 -3.88
N THR A 302 19.67 13.26 -3.77
CA THR A 302 19.35 12.57 -2.52
C THR A 302 20.36 11.44 -2.22
N THR A 303 20.27 10.87 -1.02
CA THR A 303 21.10 9.74 -0.60
C THR A 303 20.89 8.52 -1.49
N ALA A 304 21.94 7.70 -1.67
CA ALA A 304 21.93 6.49 -2.50
C ALA A 304 21.55 6.68 -3.98
N ALA A 305 21.49 7.92 -4.48
CA ALA A 305 21.26 8.22 -5.90
C ALA A 305 22.31 7.52 -6.81
N PRO A 306 21.89 6.68 -7.78
CA PRO A 306 22.82 5.99 -8.68
C PRO A 306 23.51 6.91 -9.69
N LEU A 307 22.99 8.12 -9.93
CA LEU A 307 23.58 9.12 -10.82
C LEU A 307 23.89 10.42 -10.07
N LYS A 308 25.02 11.05 -10.41
CA LYS A 308 25.35 12.42 -9.99
C LYS A 308 24.44 13.43 -10.71
N GLU A 309 24.30 14.64 -10.15
CA GLU A 309 23.75 15.79 -10.88
C GLU A 309 24.58 16.06 -12.15
N GLY A 310 23.90 16.49 -13.22
CA GLY A 310 24.52 16.85 -14.49
C GLY A 310 23.46 17.14 -15.56
N PRO A 311 23.86 17.72 -16.71
CA PRO A 311 22.92 18.16 -17.75
C PRO A 311 22.19 17.00 -18.44
N GLU A 312 22.77 15.80 -18.43
CA GLU A 312 22.25 14.67 -19.20
C GLU A 312 20.92 14.10 -18.65
N PRO A 313 20.03 13.61 -19.53
CA PRO A 313 18.82 12.88 -19.13
C PRO A 313 19.13 11.69 -18.21
N GLY A 314 18.23 11.36 -17.28
CA GLY A 314 18.39 10.25 -16.35
C GLY A 314 17.22 9.25 -16.40
N PHE A 315 17.43 8.03 -15.94
CA PHE A 315 16.37 7.01 -15.85
C PHE A 315 15.47 7.24 -14.62
N LEU A 316 14.25 6.71 -14.65
CA LEU A 316 13.49 6.43 -13.43
C LEU A 316 14.18 5.26 -12.71
N HIS A 317 14.56 5.44 -11.45
CA HIS A 317 15.13 4.36 -10.62
C HIS A 317 14.17 4.00 -9.49
N LEU A 318 13.80 2.72 -9.41
CA LEU A 318 13.01 2.13 -8.35
C LEU A 318 13.93 1.32 -7.45
N GLN A 319 14.25 1.84 -6.27
CA GLN A 319 15.27 1.30 -5.37
C GLN A 319 14.90 -0.12 -4.88
N ASN A 320 15.88 -1.02 -4.79
CA ASN A 320 15.74 -2.28 -4.04
C ASN A 320 16.38 -2.12 -2.66
N HIS A 321 15.56 -2.13 -1.61
CA HIS A 321 16.01 -2.12 -0.21
C HIS A 321 15.62 -3.43 0.53
N GLY A 322 15.53 -4.55 -0.20
CA GLY A 322 15.23 -5.87 0.34
C GLY A 322 13.75 -6.10 0.73
N ASN A 323 12.85 -5.18 0.41
CA ASN A 323 11.41 -5.31 0.67
C ASN A 323 10.65 -5.61 -0.63
N PRO A 324 9.65 -6.51 -0.62
CA PRO A 324 8.92 -6.92 -1.81
C PRO A 324 7.84 -5.91 -2.18
N ILE A 325 8.24 -4.74 -2.69
CA ILE A 325 7.31 -3.73 -3.23
C ILE A 325 6.74 -4.25 -4.56
N ARG A 326 5.51 -3.84 -4.90
CA ARG A 326 4.97 -4.06 -6.25
C ARG A 326 4.72 -2.72 -6.92
N PHE A 327 5.12 -2.59 -8.17
CA PHE A 327 4.84 -1.41 -8.98
C PHE A 327 3.93 -1.78 -10.16
N ARG A 328 3.02 -0.87 -10.52
CA ARG A 328 2.21 -0.99 -11.74
C ARG A 328 1.89 0.39 -12.33
N ASN A 329 1.23 0.40 -13.48
CA ASN A 329 0.71 1.61 -14.15
C ASN A 329 1.72 2.77 -14.13
N ILE A 330 2.85 2.57 -14.82
CA ILE A 330 3.95 3.54 -14.86
C ILE A 330 3.96 4.18 -16.23
N TRP A 331 3.74 5.49 -16.30
CA TRP A 331 3.78 6.25 -17.54
C TRP A 331 4.33 7.65 -17.34
N VAL A 332 4.93 8.19 -18.40
CA VAL A 332 5.66 9.46 -18.40
C VAL A 332 5.18 10.34 -19.54
N VAL A 333 5.02 11.64 -19.29
CA VAL A 333 4.88 12.68 -20.32
C VAL A 333 6.12 13.58 -20.24
N GLU A 334 6.84 13.75 -21.34
CA GLU A 334 7.99 14.66 -21.40
C GLU A 334 7.50 16.11 -21.53
N ASN A 335 8.16 17.04 -20.81
CA ASN A 335 7.84 18.48 -20.79
C ASN A 335 8.83 19.28 -21.65
#